data_AF-A0A2A9NDM4-F1
#
_entry.id   AF-A0A2A9NDM4-F1
#
_cell.length_a   1.000
_cell.length_b   1.000
_cell.length_c   1.000
_cell.angle_alpha   90.00
_cell.angle_beta   90.00
_cell.angle_gamma   90.00
#
_symmetry.space_group_name_H-M   'P 1'
#
loop_
_entity.id
_entity.type
_entity.pdbx_description
1 polymer ?
#
loop_
_entity_poly.entity_id
_entity_poly.type
_entity_poly.pdbx_seq_one_letter_code
_entity_poly.pdbx_strand_id
1 'polypeptide(L)'
;MSSASTVFKSTPTIQEYDWGRVGGTNKVTQFAAASVIPGFAIDDARPYTEIRISANPSLIGQKMIDHFGAADGNLPFLFKVLSISKAQRTAAPTTARHLQRYNPNRKPEMAFALTPFLALCGFRPLPEIALHLQATAELAALIPPQILDKFLLLPVTNASQNVTTSPGSDPMDP
;
A
#
# COMPACT_ATOMS: atom_id res chain seq x y z
N MET A 1 38.67 12.94 -15.85
CA MET A 1 37.67 12.59 -14.81
C MET A 1 36.37 12.26 -15.52
N SER A 2 35.91 11.00 -15.42
CA SER A 2 34.68 10.57 -16.10
C SER A 2 33.49 11.27 -15.46
N SER A 3 32.72 12.03 -16.25
CA SER A 3 31.44 12.59 -15.81
C SER A 3 30.51 11.44 -15.47
N ALA A 4 30.19 11.28 -14.18
CA ALA A 4 29.17 10.31 -13.78
C ALA A 4 27.82 10.82 -14.27
N SER A 5 27.10 10.00 -15.05
CA SER A 5 25.74 10.33 -15.48
C SER A 5 24.86 10.56 -14.26
N THR A 6 24.20 11.72 -14.19
CA THR A 6 23.27 12.09 -13.12
C THR A 6 21.94 11.34 -13.20
N VAL A 7 21.68 10.66 -14.31
CA VAL A 7 20.48 9.85 -14.56
C VAL A 7 20.91 8.46 -14.98
N PHE A 8 20.28 7.43 -14.41
CA PHE A 8 20.55 6.04 -14.73
C PHE A 8 19.29 5.19 -14.65
N LYS A 9 19.25 4.14 -15.47
CA LYS A 9 18.15 3.17 -15.50
C LYS A 9 18.33 2.17 -14.35
N SER A 10 17.33 2.03 -13.49
CA SER A 10 17.28 0.94 -12.52
C SER A 10 16.70 -0.32 -13.18
N THR A 11 17.25 -1.49 -12.85
CA THR A 11 16.69 -2.78 -13.27
C THR A 11 15.80 -3.30 -12.15
N PRO A 12 14.48 -3.40 -12.35
CA PRO A 12 13.58 -3.88 -11.31
C PRO A 12 13.57 -5.41 -11.22
N THR A 13 12.98 -5.92 -10.14
CA THR A 13 12.71 -7.36 -9.96
C THR A 13 11.22 -7.64 -10.07
N ILE A 14 10.87 -8.83 -10.53
CA ILE A 14 9.49 -9.29 -10.68
C ILE A 14 9.19 -10.31 -9.59
N GLN A 15 7.96 -10.30 -9.09
CA GLN A 15 7.44 -11.30 -8.15
C GLN A 15 6.18 -11.92 -8.73
N GLU A 16 6.01 -13.21 -8.48
CA GLU A 16 4.90 -14.00 -8.96
C GLU A 16 4.20 -14.64 -7.78
N TYR A 17 2.92 -14.33 -7.63
CA TYR A 17 2.09 -14.84 -6.56
C TYR A 17 0.70 -15.18 -7.11
N ASP A 18 0.05 -16.21 -6.57
CA ASP A 18 -1.21 -16.76 -7.08
C ASP A 18 -2.41 -15.80 -7.06
N TRP A 19 -2.28 -14.64 -6.40
CA TRP A 19 -3.29 -13.58 -6.37
C TRP A 19 -3.12 -12.54 -7.48
N GLY A 20 -2.04 -12.63 -8.26
CA GLY A 20 -1.76 -11.76 -9.39
C GLY A 20 -2.62 -12.05 -10.61
N ARG A 21 -2.61 -11.14 -11.58
CA ARG A 21 -3.22 -11.37 -12.89
C ARG A 21 -2.28 -12.23 -13.75
N VAL A 22 -2.87 -13.24 -14.38
CA VAL A 22 -2.22 -14.06 -15.39
C VAL A 22 -2.22 -13.32 -16.72
N GLY A 23 -1.23 -13.60 -17.58
CA GLY A 23 -1.17 -13.06 -18.95
C GLY A 23 -0.31 -11.81 -19.12
N GLY A 24 0.16 -11.61 -20.34
CA GLY A 24 1.09 -10.56 -20.76
C GLY A 24 0.54 -9.14 -20.84
N THR A 25 -0.75 -8.92 -20.64
CA THR A 25 -1.40 -7.62 -20.92
C THR A 25 -1.49 -6.69 -19.70
N ASN A 26 -1.04 -7.12 -18.53
CA ASN A 26 -1.16 -6.32 -17.31
C ASN A 26 -0.03 -5.28 -17.17
N LYS A 27 -0.16 -4.34 -16.23
CA LYS A 27 0.83 -3.25 -16.06
C LYS A 27 2.21 -3.75 -15.60
N VAL A 28 2.27 -4.83 -14.82
CA VAL A 28 3.53 -5.42 -14.36
C VAL A 28 4.31 -5.99 -15.56
N THR A 29 3.65 -6.75 -16.45
CA THR A 29 4.29 -7.30 -17.65
C THR A 29 4.67 -6.23 -18.66
N GLN A 30 3.81 -5.21 -18.87
CA GLN A 30 4.13 -4.06 -19.73
C GLN A 30 5.39 -3.33 -19.26
N PHE A 31 5.50 -3.06 -17.96
CA PHE A 31 6.68 -2.39 -17.40
C PHE A 31 7.91 -3.29 -17.36
N ALA A 32 7.75 -4.59 -17.13
CA ALA A 32 8.84 -5.55 -17.18
C ALA A 32 9.45 -5.63 -18.59
N ALA A 33 8.62 -5.70 -19.63
CA ALA A 33 9.05 -5.70 -21.02
C ALA A 33 9.80 -4.40 -21.39
N ALA A 34 9.29 -3.24 -20.98
CA ALA A 34 9.96 -1.96 -21.20
C ALA A 34 11.28 -1.80 -20.40
N SER A 35 11.40 -2.53 -19.28
CA SER A 35 12.60 -2.48 -18.43
C SER A 35 13.78 -3.27 -19.03
N VAL A 36 13.55 -4.13 -20.03
CA VAL A 36 14.59 -4.96 -20.67
C VAL A 36 15.36 -5.77 -19.62
N ILE A 37 14.62 -6.50 -18.78
CA ILE A 37 15.20 -7.33 -17.73
C ILE A 37 15.91 -8.53 -18.41
N PRO A 38 17.20 -8.79 -18.13
CA PRO A 38 17.92 -9.89 -18.75
C PRO A 38 17.25 -11.24 -18.53
N GLY A 39 17.00 -11.99 -19.61
CA GLY A 39 16.38 -13.31 -19.56
C GLY A 39 14.88 -13.30 -19.24
N PHE A 40 14.25 -12.13 -19.13
CA PHE A 40 12.80 -12.05 -18.96
C PHE A 40 12.09 -12.22 -20.30
N ALA A 41 11.25 -13.25 -20.38
CA ALA A 41 10.25 -13.41 -21.40
C ALA A 41 8.88 -13.52 -20.73
N ILE A 42 7.86 -12.93 -21.36
CA ILE A 42 6.49 -13.03 -20.89
C ILE A 42 6.00 -14.45 -21.17
N ASP A 43 5.45 -15.08 -20.12
CA ASP A 43 4.71 -16.33 -20.19
C ASP A 43 3.25 -16.03 -19.80
N ASP A 44 2.33 -16.25 -20.75
CA ASP A 44 0.92 -15.95 -20.55
C ASP A 44 0.24 -16.83 -19.50
N ALA A 45 0.86 -17.92 -19.05
CA ALA A 45 0.33 -18.77 -18.00
C ALA A 45 0.72 -18.31 -16.58
N ARG A 46 1.65 -17.35 -16.45
CA ARG A 46 2.21 -16.96 -15.14
C ARG A 46 1.51 -15.74 -14.53
N PRO A 47 1.31 -15.72 -13.19
CA PRO A 47 0.71 -14.59 -12.49
C PRO A 47 1.78 -13.56 -12.12
N TYR A 48 2.04 -12.61 -13.01
CA TYR A 48 2.98 -11.53 -12.75
C TYR A 48 2.37 -10.48 -11.82
N THR A 49 2.79 -10.50 -10.56
CA THR A 49 2.04 -9.86 -9.50
C THR A 49 2.64 -8.53 -9.07
N GLU A 50 3.95 -8.46 -8.95
CA GLU A 50 4.64 -7.24 -8.54
C GLU A 50 5.87 -7.00 -9.42
N ILE A 51 6.12 -5.74 -9.75
CA ILE A 51 7.44 -5.28 -10.20
C ILE A 51 7.92 -4.22 -9.20
N ARG A 52 9.15 -4.39 -8.70
CA ARG A 52 9.66 -3.59 -7.58
C ARG A 52 11.12 -3.18 -7.76
N ILE A 53 11.45 -2.02 -7.22
CA ILE A 53 12.83 -1.53 -7.10
C ILE A 53 13.25 -1.77 -5.66
N SER A 54 14.13 -2.76 -5.44
CA SER A 54 14.50 -3.21 -4.09
C SER A 54 15.82 -2.62 -3.59
N ALA A 55 16.82 -2.49 -4.46
CA ALA A 55 18.11 -1.94 -4.10
C ALA A 55 18.77 -1.27 -5.30
N ASN A 56 19.44 -0.15 -5.05
CA ASN A 56 20.34 0.44 -6.03
C ASN A 56 21.42 1.26 -5.30
N PRO A 57 22.64 0.73 -5.15
CA PRO A 57 23.73 1.43 -4.45
C PRO A 57 24.02 2.82 -4.99
N SER A 58 23.82 3.08 -6.29
CA SER A 58 24.07 4.40 -6.88
C SER A 58 22.96 5.43 -6.62
N LEU A 59 21.81 5.03 -6.05
CA LEU A 59 20.71 5.95 -5.67
C LEU A 59 20.86 6.53 -4.27
N ILE A 60 21.85 6.09 -3.49
CA ILE A 60 21.92 6.41 -2.05
C ILE A 60 23.16 7.26 -1.78
N GLY A 61 22.95 8.56 -1.57
CA GLY A 61 24.01 9.46 -1.12
C GLY A 61 24.40 9.21 0.34
N GLN A 62 25.61 9.64 0.73
CA GLN A 62 26.17 9.40 2.07
C GLN A 62 25.21 9.77 3.20
N LYS A 63 24.50 10.90 3.09
CA LYS A 63 23.49 11.33 4.08
C LYS A 63 22.39 10.30 4.33
N MET A 64 21.94 9.61 3.27
CA MET A 64 20.90 8.57 3.37
C MET A 64 21.47 7.26 3.92
N ILE A 65 22.73 6.94 3.60
CA ILE A 65 23.45 5.81 4.19
C ILE A 65 23.57 6.00 5.70
N ASP A 66 24.04 7.18 6.13
CA ASP A 66 24.28 7.49 7.54
C ASP A 66 22.96 7.52 8.34
N HIS A 67 21.88 8.04 7.74
CA HIS A 67 20.60 8.17 8.43
C HIS A 67 19.80 6.85 8.50
N PHE A 68 19.81 6.04 7.43
CA PHE A 68 18.96 4.85 7.32
C PHE A 68 19.73 3.52 7.39
N GLY A 69 21.06 3.53 7.54
CA GLY A 69 21.87 2.31 7.51
C GLY A 69 21.85 1.62 6.14
N ALA A 70 21.76 2.41 5.07
CA ALA A 70 21.50 1.95 3.71
C ALA A 70 22.77 1.60 2.90
N ALA A 71 23.86 1.22 3.57
CA ALA A 71 25.17 1.00 2.95
C ALA A 71 25.15 -0.08 1.86
N ASP A 72 24.27 -1.07 1.98
CA ASP A 72 24.10 -2.16 1.00
C ASP A 72 23.19 -1.78 -0.19
N GLY A 73 22.83 -0.51 -0.35
CA GLY A 73 21.94 -0.05 -1.41
C GLY A 73 20.46 -0.26 -1.12
N ASN A 74 20.09 -0.57 0.13
CA ASN A 74 18.71 -0.73 0.58
C ASN A 74 18.01 0.63 0.66
N LEU A 75 17.01 0.86 -0.19
CA LEU A 75 16.25 2.11 -0.18
C LEU A 75 15.37 2.21 1.08
N PRO A 76 15.20 3.42 1.67
CA PRO A 76 14.32 3.61 2.82
C PRO A 76 12.82 3.50 2.47
N PHE A 77 12.49 3.21 1.22
CA PHE A 77 11.15 2.91 0.74
C PHE A 77 11.21 1.75 -0.26
N LEU A 78 10.07 1.08 -0.45
CA LEU A 78 9.92 0.04 -1.45
C LEU A 78 8.89 0.47 -2.48
N PHE A 79 9.35 0.84 -3.67
CA PHE A 79 8.46 1.18 -4.77
C PHE A 79 8.01 -0.09 -5.50
N LYS A 80 6.68 -0.22 -5.70
CA LYS A 80 6.07 -1.37 -6.36
C LYS A 80 4.98 -0.93 -7.33
N VAL A 81 4.84 -1.68 -8.42
CA VAL A 81 3.60 -1.75 -9.18
C VAL A 81 2.99 -3.13 -8.96
N LEU A 82 1.70 -3.17 -8.65
CA LEU A 82 0.96 -4.38 -8.36
C LEU A 82 -0.05 -4.67 -9.49
N SER A 83 -0.18 -5.93 -9.90
CA SER A 83 -1.26 -6.41 -10.74
C SER A 83 -2.14 -7.39 -9.98
N ILE A 84 -3.28 -6.91 -9.49
CA ILE A 84 -4.13 -7.65 -8.54
C ILE A 84 -5.30 -8.30 -9.28
N SER A 85 -5.47 -9.62 -9.11
CA SER A 85 -6.64 -10.37 -9.60
C SER A 85 -7.55 -10.84 -8.48
N LYS A 86 -6.99 -11.18 -7.31
CA LYS A 86 -7.74 -11.63 -6.13
C LYS A 86 -7.60 -10.59 -5.02
N ALA A 87 -8.67 -10.35 -4.27
CA ALA A 87 -8.65 -9.41 -3.15
C ALA A 87 -7.60 -9.83 -2.11
N GLN A 88 -6.80 -8.88 -1.64
CA GLN A 88 -5.76 -9.11 -0.65
C GLN A 88 -6.07 -8.36 0.64
N ARG A 89 -5.78 -8.99 1.79
CA ARG A 89 -5.79 -8.30 3.08
C ARG A 89 -4.46 -7.57 3.23
N THR A 90 -4.47 -6.25 3.19
CA THR A 90 -3.36 -5.45 3.71
C THR A 90 -3.55 -5.33 5.23
N ALA A 91 -2.54 -5.72 6.00
CA ALA A 91 -2.62 -5.68 7.46
C ALA A 91 -2.62 -4.22 7.93
N ALA A 92 -3.63 -3.80 8.68
CA ALA A 92 -3.59 -2.54 9.38
C ALA A 92 -2.46 -2.58 10.43
N PRO A 93 -1.63 -1.52 10.54
CA PRO A 93 -0.59 -1.48 11.55
C PRO A 93 -1.25 -1.43 12.94
N THR A 94 -1.28 -2.56 13.66
CA THR A 94 -1.70 -2.58 15.05
C THR A 94 -0.64 -1.86 15.89
N THR A 95 -1.06 -1.09 16.88
CA THR A 95 -0.14 -0.47 17.84
C THR A 95 0.32 -1.55 18.82
N ALA A 96 1.20 -2.46 18.39
CA ALA A 96 1.61 -3.60 19.20
C ALA A 96 2.77 -3.23 20.12
N ARG A 97 2.46 -2.82 21.36
CA ARG A 97 3.46 -2.64 22.42
C ARG A 97 3.86 -3.95 23.12
N HIS A 98 3.37 -5.12 22.67
CA HIS A 98 3.55 -6.38 23.42
C HIS A 98 3.74 -7.65 22.57
N LEU A 99 4.06 -7.54 21.29
CA LEU A 99 4.47 -8.71 20.48
C LEU A 99 5.90 -8.48 19.99
N GLN A 100 6.87 -9.24 20.50
CA GLN A 100 8.27 -9.27 20.02
C GLN A 100 8.42 -9.72 18.54
N ARG A 101 7.30 -9.89 17.80
CA ARG A 101 7.25 -10.12 16.35
C ARG A 101 7.04 -8.83 15.54
N TYR A 102 7.17 -7.67 16.17
CA TYR A 102 6.96 -6.38 15.52
C TYR A 102 8.26 -5.83 14.95
N ASN A 103 8.30 -5.67 13.63
CA ASN A 103 9.29 -4.81 13.00
C ASN A 103 9.08 -3.39 13.57
N PRO A 104 10.09 -2.79 14.23
CA PRO A 104 9.95 -1.43 14.77
C PRO A 104 9.74 -0.39 13.66
N ASN A 105 9.98 -0.76 12.41
CA ASN A 105 9.72 0.08 11.25
C ASN A 105 8.21 0.17 10.99
N ARG A 106 7.63 1.33 11.33
CA ARG A 106 6.29 1.70 10.85
C ARG A 106 6.32 1.66 9.33
N LYS A 107 5.38 0.95 8.71
CA LYS A 107 5.26 0.82 7.24
C LYS A 107 4.07 1.66 6.75
N PRO A 108 4.21 2.99 6.60
CA PRO A 108 3.21 3.76 5.89
C PRO A 108 3.16 3.27 4.44
N GLU A 109 1.96 2.97 3.94
CA GLU A 109 1.74 2.57 2.56
C GLU A 109 0.89 3.64 1.86
N MET A 110 1.23 3.91 0.60
CA MET A 110 0.46 4.80 -0.28
C MET A 110 0.19 4.06 -1.58
N ALA A 111 -1.07 4.06 -2.01
CA ALA A 111 -1.50 3.41 -3.24
C ALA A 111 -1.95 4.45 -4.27
N PHE A 112 -1.49 4.29 -5.51
CA PHE A 112 -1.93 5.11 -6.65
C PHE A 112 -2.48 4.20 -7.75
N ALA A 113 -3.71 4.48 -8.18
CA ALA A 113 -4.42 3.64 -9.15
C ALA A 113 -3.93 3.94 -10.59
N LEU A 114 -3.28 2.96 -11.23
CA LEU A 114 -2.88 3.03 -12.65
C LEU A 114 -4.00 2.59 -13.61
N THR A 115 -4.97 1.86 -13.09
CA THR A 115 -6.18 1.38 -13.78
C THR A 115 -7.35 1.52 -12.80
N PRO A 116 -8.62 1.35 -13.22
CA PRO A 116 -9.72 1.24 -12.28
C PRO A 116 -9.39 0.26 -11.16
N PHE A 117 -9.55 0.71 -9.92
CA PHE A 117 -9.08 0.03 -8.73
C PHE A 117 -10.16 0.08 -7.65
N LEU A 118 -10.35 -1.04 -6.95
CA LEU A 118 -11.31 -1.17 -5.87
C LEU A 118 -10.58 -1.62 -4.61
N ALA A 119 -10.80 -0.93 -3.51
CA ALA A 119 -10.24 -1.26 -2.21
C ALA A 119 -11.25 -1.07 -1.09
N LEU A 120 -11.02 -1.78 0.02
CA LEU A 120 -11.64 -1.50 1.31
C LEU A 120 -10.63 -0.69 2.13
N CYS A 121 -11.03 0.47 2.62
CA CYS A 121 -10.16 1.37 3.38
C CYS A 121 -10.92 1.96 4.56
N GLY A 122 -10.56 1.53 5.77
CA GLY A 122 -11.20 1.99 7.00
C GLY A 122 -12.60 1.41 7.23
N PHE A 123 -13.22 1.83 8.33
CA PHE A 123 -14.61 1.50 8.64
C PHE A 123 -15.56 2.45 7.92
N ARG A 124 -16.77 1.97 7.61
CA ARG A 124 -17.87 2.82 7.16
C ARG A 124 -18.34 3.76 8.28
N PRO A 125 -19.02 4.86 7.97
CA PRO A 125 -19.69 5.68 8.97
C PRO A 125 -20.63 4.86 9.87
N LEU A 126 -20.72 5.23 11.15
CA LEU A 126 -21.57 4.51 12.12
C LEU A 126 -23.02 4.32 11.66
N PRO A 127 -23.69 5.31 11.02
CA PRO A 127 -25.07 5.12 10.54
C PRO A 127 -25.16 4.08 9.42
N GLU A 128 -24.17 4.03 8.52
CA GLU A 128 -24.12 2.99 7.50
C GLU A 128 -23.88 1.62 8.13
N ILE A 129 -22.99 1.51 9.12
CA ILE A 129 -22.77 0.24 9.83
C ILE A 129 -24.08 -0.23 10.50
N ALA A 130 -24.80 0.66 11.17
CA ALA A 130 -26.10 0.34 11.78
C ALA A 130 -27.12 -0.15 10.76
N LEU A 131 -27.20 0.52 9.60
CA LEU A 131 -28.06 0.10 8.49
C LEU A 131 -27.74 -1.34 8.03
N HIS A 132 -26.46 -1.67 7.83
CA HIS A 132 -26.06 -3.01 7.39
C HIS A 132 -26.34 -4.08 8.45
N LEU A 133 -26.18 -3.75 9.74
CA LEU A 133 -26.51 -4.64 10.85
C LEU A 133 -28.02 -4.92 10.93
N GLN A 134 -28.87 -3.92 10.68
CA GLN A 134 -30.32 -4.11 10.65
C GLN A 134 -30.79 -4.85 9.40
N ALA A 135 -30.14 -4.61 8.25
CA ALA A 135 -30.52 -5.21 6.97
C ALA A 135 -30.03 -6.66 6.81
N THR A 136 -29.00 -7.09 7.53
CA THR A 136 -28.37 -8.41 7.38
C THR A 136 -28.37 -9.18 8.70
N ALA A 137 -29.33 -10.08 8.88
CA ALA A 137 -29.53 -10.82 10.13
C ALA A 137 -28.32 -11.72 10.47
N GLU A 138 -27.66 -12.30 9.47
CA GLU A 138 -26.48 -13.13 9.65
C GLU A 138 -25.30 -12.34 10.22
N LEU A 139 -25.17 -11.06 9.82
CA LEU A 139 -24.14 -10.17 10.35
C LEU A 139 -24.47 -9.77 11.79
N ALA A 140 -25.73 -9.45 12.09
CA ALA A 140 -26.19 -9.12 13.43
C ALA A 140 -26.00 -10.30 14.40
N ALA A 141 -26.25 -11.52 13.95
CA ALA A 141 -26.09 -12.74 14.76
C ALA A 141 -24.65 -12.99 15.23
N LEU A 142 -23.65 -12.39 14.59
CA LEU A 142 -22.24 -12.47 15.01
C LEU A 142 -21.92 -11.55 16.20
N ILE A 143 -22.83 -10.65 16.59
CA ILE A 143 -22.62 -9.66 17.64
C ILE A 143 -23.50 -10.01 18.85
N PRO A 144 -22.96 -10.01 20.08
CA PRO A 144 -23.76 -10.19 21.29
C PRO A 144 -24.91 -9.17 21.37
N PRO A 145 -26.14 -9.58 21.69
CA PRO A 145 -27.31 -8.68 21.67
C PRO A 145 -27.12 -7.39 22.47
N GLN A 146 -26.47 -7.48 23.64
CA GLN A 146 -26.22 -6.32 24.51
C GLN A 146 -25.29 -5.28 23.88
N ILE A 147 -24.40 -5.69 22.98
CA ILE A 147 -23.50 -4.80 22.26
C ILE A 147 -24.23 -4.20 21.05
N LEU A 148 -25.01 -5.02 20.35
CA LEU A 148 -25.80 -4.59 19.21
C LEU A 148 -26.81 -3.51 19.62
N ASP A 149 -27.57 -3.73 20.69
CA ASP A 149 -28.56 -2.76 21.18
C ASP A 149 -27.89 -1.43 21.56
N LYS A 150 -26.76 -1.49 22.28
CA LYS A 150 -25.98 -0.28 22.63
C LYS A 150 -25.47 0.46 21.39
N PHE A 151 -25.01 -0.27 20.39
CA PHE A 151 -24.49 0.32 19.15
C PHE A 151 -25.61 1.02 18.36
N LEU A 152 -26.79 0.41 18.27
CA LEU A 152 -27.94 0.96 17.55
C LEU A 152 -28.56 2.17 18.27
N LEU A 153 -28.34 2.32 19.58
CA LEU A 153 -28.75 3.50 20.37
C LEU A 153 -27.78 4.68 20.26
N LEU A 154 -26.64 4.54 19.56
CA LEU A 154 -25.70 5.64 19.40
C LEU A 154 -26.34 6.79 18.60
N PRO A 155 -26.21 8.04 19.05
CA PRO A 155 -26.74 9.18 18.31
C PRO A 155 -26.05 9.32 16.96
N VAL A 156 -26.85 9.45 15.90
CA VAL A 156 -26.36 9.70 14.55
C VAL A 156 -25.88 11.15 14.45
N THR A 157 -24.60 11.39 14.73
CA THR A 157 -23.98 12.66 14.37
C THR A 157 -23.66 12.62 12.89
N ASN A 158 -24.40 13.40 12.08
CA ASN A 158 -24.07 13.62 10.67
C ASN A 158 -22.76 14.41 10.59
N ALA A 159 -21.63 13.71 10.60
CA ALA A 159 -20.33 14.31 10.35
C ALA A 159 -20.17 14.55 8.84
N SER A 160 -20.88 15.55 8.30
CA SER A 160 -20.49 16.20 7.05
C SER A 160 -19.25 17.03 7.33
N GLN A 161 -18.06 16.44 7.29
CA GLN A 161 -16.85 17.24 7.22
C GLN A 161 -16.66 17.70 5.78
N ASN A 162 -17.20 18.89 5.49
CA ASN A 162 -16.62 19.76 4.47
C ASN A 162 -15.15 19.95 4.84
N VAL A 163 -14.25 19.44 4.01
CA VAL A 163 -12.82 19.78 4.08
C VAL A 163 -12.69 21.23 3.62
N THR A 164 -12.87 22.16 4.55
CA THR A 164 -12.47 23.55 4.35
C THR A 164 -10.97 23.60 4.56
N THR A 165 -10.23 23.79 3.47
CA THR A 165 -8.81 24.14 3.50
C THR A 165 -8.65 25.51 4.18
N SER A 166 -8.22 25.53 5.43
CA SER A 166 -7.60 26.70 6.03
C SER A 166 -6.09 26.68 5.69
N PRO A 167 -5.51 27.78 5.19
CA PRO A 167 -4.07 27.85 4.97
C PRO A 167 -3.39 27.96 6.33
N GLY A 168 -2.68 26.89 6.73
CA GLY A 168 -1.78 26.91 7.86
C GLY A 168 -0.58 27.79 7.53
N SER A 169 -0.51 28.94 8.18
CA SER A 169 0.70 29.73 8.33
C SER A 169 1.65 29.00 9.29
N ASP A 170 2.65 28.32 8.75
CA ASP A 170 3.82 27.94 9.54
C ASP A 170 4.80 29.13 9.59
N PRO A 171 5.19 29.62 10.78
CA PRO A 171 6.31 30.54 10.89
C PRO A 171 7.60 29.79 10.60
N MET A 172 8.29 30.22 9.54
CA MET A 172 9.74 30.03 9.43
C MET A 172 10.37 30.77 10.60
N ASP A 173 11.09 30.05 11.45
CA ASP A 173 12.08 30.65 12.34
C ASP A 173 13.46 30.02 12.04
N PRO A 174 14.53 30.83 12.20
CA PRO A 174 15.73 30.85 11.36
C PRO A 174 16.77 29.77 11.64
#